data_AF-A0A952Z453-F1
#
_entry.id   AF-A0A952Z453-F1
#
_cell.length_a   1.000
_cell.length_b   1.000
_cell.length_c   1.000
_cell.angle_alpha   90.00
_cell.angle_beta   90.00
_cell.angle_gamma   90.00
#
_symmetry.space_group_name_H-M   'P 1'
#
loop_
_entity.id
_entity.type
_entity.pdbx_description
1 polymer ?
#
loop_
_entity_poly.entity_id
_entity_poly.type
_entity_poly.pdbx_seq_one_letter_code
_entity_poly.pdbx_strand_id
1 'polypeptide(L)'
;MHKLSSILLSSVFLFFFAPSSFAERYHGELCWQVFSSAQQPLWKYKFGIYEKEGGHIAFYGSIDYGPNGLSASHGNAIVVGNAIKMTIVSSDYEDGDQIWSETVAVKLDSATLNGTWDALSLESDDGEDDVLGFRSRGAINLITC
;
A
#
# COMPACT_ATOMS: atom_id res chain seq x y z
N MET A 1 16.64 -52.17 -8.47
CA MET A 1 15.98 -51.22 -9.40
C MET A 1 14.58 -50.76 -8.94
N HIS A 2 13.81 -51.55 -8.19
CA HIS A 2 12.45 -51.14 -7.73
C HIS A 2 12.40 -49.95 -6.76
N LYS A 3 13.38 -49.78 -5.85
CA LYS A 3 13.36 -48.68 -4.86
C LYS A 3 13.55 -47.28 -5.46
N LEU A 4 14.39 -47.14 -6.50
CA LEU A 4 14.58 -45.85 -7.17
C LEU A 4 13.32 -45.42 -7.94
N SER A 5 12.63 -46.37 -8.58
CA SER A 5 11.39 -46.11 -9.31
C SER A 5 10.26 -45.63 -8.40
N SER A 6 10.10 -46.20 -7.20
CA SER A 6 9.08 -45.74 -6.23
C SER A 6 9.37 -44.35 -5.66
N ILE A 7 10.64 -43.99 -5.44
CA ILE A 7 11.03 -42.65 -4.97
C ILE A 7 10.77 -41.60 -6.07
N LEU A 8 11.08 -41.93 -7.33
CA LEU A 8 10.84 -41.06 -8.47
C LEU A 8 9.34 -40.81 -8.69
N LEU A 9 8.50 -41.84 -8.58
CA LEU A 9 7.05 -41.68 -8.72
C LEU A 9 6.46 -40.84 -7.58
N SER A 10 6.87 -41.08 -6.34
CA SER A 10 6.35 -40.32 -5.19
C SER A 10 6.76 -38.85 -5.20
N SER A 11 7.95 -38.52 -5.73
CA SER A 11 8.39 -37.13 -5.91
C SER A 11 7.66 -36.41 -7.06
N VAL A 12 7.31 -37.10 -8.15
CA VAL A 12 6.47 -36.54 -9.22
C VAL A 12 5.06 -36.25 -8.71
N PHE A 13 4.46 -37.14 -7.91
CA PHE A 13 3.14 -36.92 -7.31
C PHE A 13 3.12 -35.68 -6.39
N LEU A 14 4.15 -35.47 -5.55
CA LEU A 14 4.22 -34.30 -4.68
C LEU A 14 4.31 -32.96 -5.43
N PHE A 15 4.90 -32.95 -6.63
CA PHE A 15 4.95 -31.75 -7.49
C PHE A 15 3.61 -31.41 -8.16
N PHE A 16 2.79 -32.42 -8.49
CA PHE A 16 1.46 -32.19 -9.10
C PHE A 16 0.38 -31.80 -8.09
N PHE A 17 0.57 -32.12 -6.80
CA PHE A 17 -0.36 -31.78 -5.72
C PHE A 17 0.11 -30.60 -4.86
N ALA A 18 1.19 -29.93 -5.24
CA ALA A 18 1.55 -28.66 -4.61
C ALA A 18 0.38 -27.68 -4.87
N PRO A 19 -0.36 -27.24 -3.83
CA PRO A 19 -1.40 -26.26 -4.03
C PRO A 19 -0.74 -25.02 -4.62
N SER A 20 -1.33 -24.46 -5.67
CA SER A 20 -0.98 -23.14 -6.15
C SER A 20 -1.31 -22.14 -5.05
N SER A 21 -0.37 -21.94 -4.12
CA SER A 21 -0.42 -20.87 -3.14
C SER A 21 -0.15 -19.57 -3.90
N PHE A 22 -1.20 -19.02 -4.49
CA PHE A 22 -1.20 -17.60 -4.80
C PHE A 22 -1.35 -16.90 -3.46
N ALA A 23 -0.23 -16.44 -2.91
CA ALA A 23 -0.23 -15.67 -1.65
C ALA A 23 -1.18 -14.45 -1.73
N GLU A 24 -1.43 -13.97 -2.95
CA GLU A 24 -2.23 -12.78 -3.25
C GLU A 24 -2.96 -12.93 -4.61
N ARG A 25 -4.22 -12.47 -4.68
CA ARG A 25 -5.00 -12.36 -5.92
C ARG A 25 -5.10 -10.89 -6.34
N TYR A 26 -4.62 -10.57 -7.53
CA TYR A 26 -4.71 -9.22 -8.09
C TYR A 26 -6.14 -8.89 -8.57
N HIS A 27 -6.63 -7.70 -8.22
CA HIS A 27 -7.97 -7.21 -8.53
C HIS A 27 -8.01 -6.00 -9.47
N GLY A 28 -6.88 -5.33 -9.71
CA GLY A 28 -6.80 -4.15 -10.57
C GLY A 28 -6.06 -2.99 -9.93
N GLU A 29 -6.04 -1.85 -10.62
CA GLU A 29 -5.45 -0.60 -10.12
C GLU A 29 -6.54 0.36 -9.64
N LEU A 30 -6.27 1.10 -8.56
CA LEU A 30 -7.10 2.20 -8.08
C LEU A 30 -6.24 3.43 -7.80
N CYS A 31 -6.80 4.61 -8.05
CA CYS A 31 -6.15 5.89 -7.81
C CYS A 31 -6.96 6.73 -6.83
N TRP A 32 -6.26 7.42 -5.93
CA TRP A 32 -6.86 8.35 -4.98
C TRP A 32 -6.17 9.70 -5.02
N GLN A 33 -6.96 10.77 -4.99
CA GLN A 33 -6.47 12.13 -4.73
C GLN A 33 -6.59 12.42 -3.23
N VAL A 34 -5.48 12.85 -2.63
CA VAL A 34 -5.43 13.30 -1.24
C VAL A 34 -5.61 14.81 -1.17
N PHE A 35 -6.39 15.25 -0.20
CA PHE A 35 -6.69 16.65 0.08
C PHE A 35 -6.40 16.99 1.53
N SER A 36 -5.92 18.20 1.79
CA SER A 36 -5.76 18.74 3.14
C SER A 36 -7.10 19.01 3.82
N SER A 37 -7.07 19.32 5.12
CA SER A 37 -8.27 19.79 5.85
C SER A 37 -8.91 21.04 5.24
N ALA A 38 -8.13 21.84 4.50
CA ALA A 38 -8.60 23.02 3.77
C ALA A 38 -9.09 22.70 2.33
N GLN A 39 -9.24 21.42 1.98
CA GLN A 39 -9.66 20.94 0.65
C GLN A 39 -8.71 21.32 -0.49
N GLN A 40 -7.44 21.57 -0.18
CA GLN A 40 -6.41 21.75 -1.20
C GLN A 40 -5.85 20.38 -1.60
N PRO A 41 -5.66 20.10 -2.90
CA PRO A 41 -5.03 18.86 -3.34
C PRO A 41 -3.58 18.83 -2.85
N LEU A 42 -3.14 17.66 -2.37
CA LEU A 42 -1.78 17.42 -1.89
C LEU A 42 -1.04 16.49 -2.87
N TRP A 43 -1.19 15.18 -2.70
CA TRP A 43 -0.57 14.15 -3.53
C TRP A 43 -1.62 13.16 -4.05
N LYS A 44 -1.21 12.26 -4.95
CA LYS A 44 -2.04 11.17 -5.46
C LYS A 44 -1.42 9.82 -5.16
N TYR A 45 -2.27 8.85 -4.86
CA TYR A 45 -1.88 7.45 -4.78
C TYR A 45 -2.31 6.71 -6.04
N LYS A 46 -1.45 5.82 -6.54
CA LYS A 46 -1.80 4.81 -7.53
C LYS A 46 -1.37 3.44 -7.01
N PHE A 47 -2.33 2.54 -6.81
CA PHE A 47 -2.07 1.23 -6.22
C PHE A 47 -2.63 0.09 -7.05
N GLY A 48 -1.84 -0.95 -7.23
CA GLY A 48 -2.36 -2.29 -7.52
C GLY A 48 -2.99 -2.89 -6.26
N ILE A 49 -4.16 -3.48 -6.39
CA ILE A 49 -4.96 -4.03 -5.29
C ILE A 49 -4.88 -5.55 -5.30
N TYR A 50 -4.54 -6.13 -4.15
CA TYR A 50 -4.28 -7.55 -3.98
C TYR A 50 -5.06 -8.09 -2.78
N GLU A 51 -5.86 -9.14 -2.98
CA GLU A 51 -6.54 -9.84 -1.89
C GLU A 51 -5.64 -10.95 -1.34
N LYS A 52 -5.49 -10.96 -0.02
CA LYS A 52 -4.76 -11.97 0.76
C LYS A 52 -5.75 -12.96 1.37
N GLU A 53 -5.25 -14.14 1.73
CA GLU A 53 -6.02 -15.08 2.55
C GLU A 53 -6.53 -14.41 3.84
N GLY A 54 -7.76 -14.74 4.24
CA GLY A 54 -8.41 -14.14 5.40
C GLY A 54 -9.13 -12.81 5.13
N GLY A 55 -9.26 -12.39 3.87
CA GLY A 55 -10.02 -11.18 3.49
C GLY A 55 -9.28 -9.87 3.75
N HIS A 56 -7.98 -9.95 3.99
CA HIS A 56 -7.10 -8.78 4.04
C HIS A 56 -6.76 -8.32 2.63
N ILE A 57 -6.50 -7.03 2.47
CA ILE A 57 -6.10 -6.44 1.20
C ILE A 57 -4.69 -5.90 1.38
N ALA A 58 -3.82 -6.13 0.41
CA ALA A 58 -2.56 -5.42 0.27
C ALA A 58 -2.60 -4.53 -0.96
N PHE A 59 -1.83 -3.47 -0.91
CA PHE A 59 -1.65 -2.58 -2.04
C PHE A 59 -0.19 -2.18 -2.17
N TYR A 60 0.27 -2.15 -3.41
CA TYR A 60 1.63 -1.78 -3.79
C TYR A 60 1.54 -0.83 -4.99
N GLY A 61 2.36 0.21 -5.00
CA GLY A 61 2.35 1.17 -6.08
C GLY A 61 3.15 2.42 -5.74
N SER A 62 2.59 3.57 -6.05
CA SER A 62 3.29 4.84 -5.95
C SER A 62 2.46 5.95 -5.34
N ILE A 63 3.18 6.91 -4.81
CA ILE A 63 2.69 8.24 -4.46
C ILE A 63 3.27 9.26 -5.44
N ASP A 64 2.45 10.25 -5.83
CA ASP A 64 2.79 11.35 -6.72
C ASP A 64 2.59 12.68 -6.00
N TYR A 65 3.71 13.33 -5.65
CA TYR A 65 3.75 14.64 -5.00
C TYR A 65 3.71 15.81 -6.02
N GLY A 66 3.47 15.51 -7.30
CA GLY A 66 3.47 16.50 -8.37
C GLY A 66 4.90 16.92 -8.73
N PRO A 67 5.34 18.16 -8.45
CA PRO A 67 6.69 18.62 -8.82
C PRO A 67 7.82 17.80 -8.20
N ASN A 68 7.61 17.24 -7.01
CA ASN A 68 8.63 16.50 -6.25
C ASN A 68 8.77 15.04 -6.71
N GLY A 69 7.91 14.61 -7.64
CA GLY A 69 8.06 13.34 -8.34
C GLY A 69 7.27 12.17 -7.75
N LEU A 70 7.71 10.97 -8.13
CA LEU A 70 7.06 9.71 -7.80
C LEU A 70 7.93 8.89 -6.86
N SER A 71 7.30 8.32 -5.83
CA SER A 71 7.97 7.49 -4.83
C SER A 71 7.19 6.20 -4.60
N ALA A 72 7.90 5.19 -4.09
CA ALA A 72 7.28 3.91 -3.78
C ALA A 72 6.36 4.04 -2.56
N SER A 73 5.19 3.42 -2.64
CA SER A 73 4.24 3.38 -1.54
C SER A 73 3.56 2.02 -1.48
N HIS A 74 3.21 1.58 -0.28
CA HIS A 74 2.53 0.31 -0.06
C HIS A 74 1.66 0.35 1.19
N GLY A 75 0.89 -0.71 1.41
CA GLY A 75 0.19 -0.90 2.66
C GLY A 75 -0.85 -2.00 2.64
N ASN A 76 -1.75 -1.95 3.60
CA ASN A 76 -2.77 -2.96 3.83
C ASN A 76 -4.11 -2.37 4.21
N ALA A 77 -5.19 -3.09 3.90
CA ALA A 77 -6.55 -2.74 4.30
C ALA A 77 -7.32 -3.95 4.85
N ILE A 78 -8.40 -3.61 5.57
CA ILE A 78 -9.42 -4.56 5.99
C ILE A 78 -10.80 -3.91 5.86
N VAL A 79 -11.79 -4.69 5.42
CA VAL A 79 -13.19 -4.29 5.39
C VAL A 79 -13.82 -4.55 6.75
N VAL A 80 -14.43 -3.52 7.36
CA VAL A 80 -15.09 -3.60 8.67
C VAL A 80 -16.46 -2.95 8.58
N GLY A 81 -17.50 -3.75 8.39
CA GLY A 81 -18.85 -3.26 8.13
C GLY A 81 -18.89 -2.49 6.80
N ASN A 82 -19.39 -1.25 6.83
CA ASN A 82 -19.49 -0.38 5.66
C ASN A 82 -18.23 0.49 5.44
N ALA A 83 -17.14 0.21 6.14
CA ALA A 83 -15.91 0.99 6.07
C ALA A 83 -14.72 0.12 5.68
N ILE A 84 -13.79 0.70 4.94
CA ILE A 84 -12.48 0.12 4.66
C ILE A 84 -11.46 0.90 5.49
N LYS A 85 -10.70 0.19 6.33
CA LYS A 85 -9.61 0.79 7.09
C LYS A 85 -8.30 0.44 6.41
N MET A 86 -7.50 1.43 6.07
CA MET A 86 -6.22 1.25 5.39
C MET A 86 -5.09 1.85 6.21
N THR A 87 -3.90 1.30 6.05
CA THR A 87 -2.64 1.90 6.49
C THR A 87 -1.70 1.92 5.31
N ILE A 88 -1.19 3.10 4.97
CA ILE A 88 -0.28 3.34 3.86
C ILE A 88 1.05 3.80 4.44
N VAL A 89 2.14 3.27 3.91
CA VAL A 89 3.50 3.70 4.24
C VAL A 89 4.15 4.16 2.96
N SER A 90 4.68 5.37 3.01
CA SER A 90 5.44 5.99 1.93
C SER A 90 6.77 6.46 2.52
N SER A 91 7.84 6.37 1.76
CA SER A 91 9.11 6.98 2.12
C SER A 91 9.76 7.49 0.87
N ASP A 92 10.28 8.70 0.95
CA ASP A 92 10.92 9.36 -0.17
C ASP A 92 12.17 10.11 0.29
N TYR A 93 12.94 10.51 -0.72
CA TYR A 93 14.08 11.38 -0.59
C TYR A 93 13.72 12.69 -1.30
N GLU A 94 13.04 13.60 -0.58
CA GLU A 94 12.60 14.87 -1.14
C GLU A 94 13.84 15.77 -1.34
N ASP A 95 14.01 16.32 -2.54
CA ASP A 95 15.06 17.28 -2.91
C ASP A 95 16.54 16.86 -2.81
N GLY A 96 16.83 15.57 -2.58
CA GLY A 96 18.20 15.07 -2.69
C GLY A 96 19.05 15.25 -1.44
N ASP A 97 18.51 15.88 -0.39
CA ASP A 97 19.18 16.13 0.90
C ASP A 97 18.23 15.89 2.10
N GLN A 98 17.00 15.37 1.90
CA GLN A 98 16.03 15.13 2.97
C GLN A 98 15.48 13.71 2.93
N ILE A 99 15.46 13.03 4.08
CA ILE A 99 14.78 11.76 4.31
C ILE A 99 13.39 12.05 4.85
N TRP A 100 12.38 11.62 4.10
CA TRP A 100 10.97 11.80 4.45
C TRP A 100 10.27 10.44 4.55
N SER A 101 9.52 10.21 5.64
CA SER A 101 8.74 9.00 5.84
C SER A 101 7.37 9.32 6.43
N GLU A 102 6.32 8.73 5.86
CA GLU A 102 4.94 8.96 6.31
C GLU A 102 4.20 7.64 6.51
N THR A 103 3.43 7.59 7.59
CA THR A 103 2.38 6.58 7.79
C THR A 103 1.01 7.26 7.77
N VAL A 104 0.19 6.87 6.81
CA VAL A 104 -1.18 7.38 6.64
C VAL A 104 -2.20 6.32 7.07
N ALA A 105 -3.06 6.66 8.02
CA ALA A 105 -4.23 5.87 8.37
C ALA A 105 -5.46 6.42 7.63
N VAL A 106 -6.15 5.57 6.88
CA VAL A 106 -7.30 5.96 6.06
C VAL A 106 -8.55 5.20 6.50
N LYS A 107 -9.68 5.90 6.49
CA LYS A 107 -11.01 5.30 6.61
C LYS A 107 -11.85 5.69 5.40
N LEU A 108 -12.18 4.71 4.55
CA LEU A 108 -13.05 4.88 3.39
C LEU A 108 -14.46 4.35 3.66
N ASP A 109 -15.44 4.91 2.97
CA ASP A 109 -16.74 4.30 2.73
C ASP A 109 -16.60 3.19 1.67
N SER A 110 -17.13 2.00 1.94
CA SER A 110 -16.93 0.83 1.07
C SER A 110 -17.68 0.90 -0.26
N ALA A 111 -18.71 1.75 -0.38
CA ALA A 111 -19.49 1.88 -1.61
C ALA A 111 -18.86 2.86 -2.59
N THR A 112 -18.21 3.91 -2.07
CA THR A 112 -17.65 5.00 -2.87
C THR A 112 -16.13 4.99 -2.94
N LEU A 113 -15.47 4.32 -2.00
CA LEU A 113 -14.01 4.34 -1.79
C LEU A 113 -13.45 5.76 -1.52
N ASN A 114 -14.32 6.67 -1.06
CA ASN A 114 -13.96 7.99 -0.58
C ASN A 114 -13.92 8.01 0.94
N GLY A 115 -13.18 8.94 1.54
CA GLY A 115 -13.13 9.03 2.98
C GLY A 115 -12.18 10.07 3.53
N THR A 116 -11.64 9.77 4.71
CA THR A 116 -10.75 10.66 5.46
C THR A 116 -9.46 9.95 5.81
N TRP A 117 -8.43 10.74 6.04
CA TRP A 117 -7.11 10.25 6.42
C TRP A 117 -6.53 11.09 7.55
N ASP A 118 -5.67 10.45 8.34
CA ASP A 118 -4.78 11.07 9.33
C ASP A 118 -3.36 10.52 9.08
N ALA A 119 -2.34 11.37 9.10
CA ALA A 119 -0.95 10.94 8.94
C ALA A 119 -0.03 11.46 10.03
N LEU A 120 1.04 10.69 10.20
CA LEU A 120 2.24 11.08 10.94
C LEU A 120 3.41 11.00 9.96
N SER A 121 4.09 12.12 9.76
CA SER A 121 5.27 12.24 8.92
C SER A 121 6.49 12.54 9.78
N LEU A 122 7.61 11.93 9.43
CA LEU A 122 8.93 12.15 10.01
C LEU A 122 9.85 12.63 8.92
N GLU A 123 10.51 13.75 9.16
CA GLU A 123 11.38 14.42 8.19
C GLU A 123 12.73 14.71 8.87
N SER A 124 13.82 14.47 8.15
CA SER A 124 15.18 14.71 8.61
C SER A 124 16.03 15.12 7.42
N ASP A 125 16.82 16.16 7.57
CA ASP A 125 17.78 16.56 6.55
C ASP A 125 19.08 15.75 6.70
N ASP A 126 19.79 15.52 5.59
CA ASP A 126 21.01 14.74 5.55
C ASP A 126 22.12 15.43 6.35
N GLY A 127 22.62 14.73 7.36
CA GLY A 127 23.67 15.26 8.25
C GLY A 127 23.13 16.05 9.45
N GLU A 128 21.81 16.15 9.60
CA GLU A 128 21.17 16.61 10.84
C GLU A 128 20.76 15.44 11.74
N ASP A 129 20.88 15.61 13.06
CA ASP A 129 20.44 14.62 14.05
C ASP A 129 18.96 14.81 14.45
N ASP A 130 18.37 15.96 14.10
CA ASP A 130 17.02 16.33 14.49
C ASP A 130 15.99 15.75 13.52
N VAL A 131 15.00 15.04 14.06
CA VAL A 131 13.86 14.51 13.31
C VAL A 131 12.61 15.33 13.64
N LEU A 132 12.02 15.96 12.62
CA LEU A 132 10.79 16.73 12.75
C LEU A 132 9.57 15.82 12.56
N GLY A 133 8.57 15.99 13.42
CA GLY A 133 7.34 15.22 13.39
C GLY A 133 6.13 16.08 13.01
N PHE A 134 5.47 15.76 11.91
CA PHE A 134 4.28 16.46 11.43
C PHE A 134 3.03 15.60 11.55
N ARG A 135 1.92 16.24 11.92
CA ARG A 135 0.60 15.61 11.91
C ARG A 135 -0.30 16.36 10.94
N SER A 136 -0.91 15.60 10.05
CA SER A 136 -1.79 16.14 9.02
C SER A 136 -3.02 15.26 8.88
N ARG A 137 -4.09 15.83 8.34
CA ARG A 137 -5.36 15.12 8.11
C ARG A 137 -6.16 15.80 7.02
N GLY A 138 -7.10 15.07 6.43
CA GLY A 138 -8.01 15.62 5.46
C GLY A 138 -8.91 14.58 4.80
N ALA A 139 -9.19 14.80 3.52
CA ALA A 139 -10.04 13.94 2.72
C ALA A 139 -9.22 13.18 1.66
N ILE A 140 -9.71 12.01 1.28
CA ILE A 140 -9.13 11.19 0.23
C ILE A 140 -10.26 10.65 -0.63
N ASN A 141 -10.18 10.86 -1.94
CA ASN A 141 -11.26 10.53 -2.86
C ASN A 141 -10.74 9.66 -4.00
N LEU A 142 -11.50 8.64 -4.35
CA LEU A 142 -11.27 7.82 -5.52
C LEU A 142 -11.37 8.69 -6.77
N ILE A 143 -10.39 8.55 -7.66
CA ILE A 143 -10.33 9.22 -8.95
C ILE A 143 -10.04 8.18 -10.04
N THR A 144 -10.18 8.60 -11.29
CA THR A 144 -9.62 7.84 -12.42
C THR A 144 -8.11 7.95 -12.40
N CYS A 145 -7.43 6.81 -12.54
CA CYS A 145 -6.13 6.77 -13.16
C CYS A 145 -6.26 7.20 -14.65
#